data_AF-A0A3P8WB80-F1
#
_entry.id   AF-A0A3P8WB80-F1
#
_cell.length_a   1.000
_cell.length_b   1.000
_cell.length_c   1.000
_cell.angle_alpha   90.00
_cell.angle_beta   90.00
_cell.angle_gamma   90.00
#
_symmetry.space_group_name_H-M   'P 1'
#
loop_
_entity.id
_entity.type
_entity.pdbx_description
1 polymer ?
#
loop_
_entity_poly.entity_id
_entity_poly.type
_entity_poly.pdbx_seq_one_letter_code
_entity_poly.pdbx_strand_id
1 'polypeptide(L)'
;MAAQGYYLLLSVCMLGFVYVETSSDSLSTLDLSFCYGGLEVIYPELDIDRCLVIPKEGNLREKLSIEWRDPQIFYPGANMNKTYVLVMVDPDAPSRSNPKAAYWRHWLVTDIQGESLKNGEVHGTTLTDYHPPTPSPMTGFHRYQFMVFEQPSDVMVSLTDEEKSSRASWNLQVFVTRFNFGSPVAALQYLTQHYKD
;
A
#
# COMPACT_ATOMS: atom_id res chain seq x y z
N MET A 1 13.57 -58.75 -55.03
CA MET A 1 12.26 -58.67 -54.33
C MET A 1 12.51 -58.00 -52.99
N ALA A 2 11.72 -56.97 -52.70
CA ALA A 2 12.06 -55.84 -51.83
C ALA A 2 12.08 -56.18 -50.33
N ALA A 3 12.91 -55.43 -49.59
CA ALA A 3 13.06 -55.48 -48.15
C ALA A 3 12.15 -54.47 -47.42
N GLN A 4 11.69 -54.88 -46.23
CA GLN A 4 11.44 -54.15 -44.97
C GLN A 4 10.65 -52.82 -44.95
N GLY A 5 9.79 -52.70 -43.93
CA GLY A 5 9.43 -51.40 -43.36
C GLY A 5 8.18 -51.43 -42.47
N TYR A 6 8.36 -51.57 -41.15
CA TYR A 6 7.32 -51.30 -40.16
C TYR A 6 7.04 -49.79 -40.12
N TYR A 7 5.77 -49.37 -40.27
CA TYR A 7 5.36 -47.99 -40.06
C TYR A 7 4.94 -47.80 -38.59
N LEU A 8 5.83 -47.19 -37.81
CA LEU A 8 5.54 -46.66 -36.48
C LEU A 8 4.99 -45.24 -36.65
N LEU A 9 3.70 -45.03 -36.37
CA LEU A 9 3.08 -43.70 -36.33
C LEU A 9 3.56 -42.97 -35.06
N LEU A 10 4.59 -42.14 -35.19
CA LEU A 10 4.99 -41.18 -34.16
C LEU A 10 4.07 -39.96 -34.25
N SER A 11 3.10 -39.89 -33.34
CA SER A 11 2.30 -38.69 -33.12
C SER A 11 3.18 -37.64 -32.42
N VAL A 12 3.61 -36.63 -33.17
CA VAL A 12 4.30 -35.45 -32.65
C VAL A 12 3.26 -34.55 -32.02
N CYS A 13 3.12 -34.62 -30.70
CA CYS A 13 2.31 -33.67 -29.94
C CYS A 13 3.07 -32.33 -29.92
N MET A 14 2.78 -31.47 -30.90
CA MET A 14 3.34 -30.13 -31.01
C MET A 14 3.04 -29.35 -29.74
N LEU A 15 4.12 -28.84 -29.14
CA LEU A 15 4.15 -27.95 -27.98
C LEU A 15 3.23 -26.74 -28.19
N GLY A 16 2.03 -26.82 -27.64
CA GLY A 16 1.23 -25.66 -27.32
C GLY A 16 1.45 -25.30 -25.86
N PHE A 17 2.53 -24.58 -25.55
CA PHE A 17 2.49 -23.76 -24.35
C PHE A 17 1.41 -22.71 -24.62
N VAL A 18 0.23 -22.94 -24.07
CA VAL A 18 -0.75 -21.88 -23.92
C VAL A 18 -0.05 -20.83 -23.06
N TYR A 19 0.41 -19.75 -23.68
CA TYR A 19 0.71 -18.52 -22.96
C TYR A 19 -0.63 -18.04 -22.40
N VAL A 20 -0.90 -18.44 -21.16
CA VAL A 20 -1.90 -17.77 -20.35
C VAL A 20 -1.29 -16.42 -20.02
N GLU A 21 -1.73 -15.38 -20.71
CA GLU A 21 -1.47 -14.01 -20.27
C GLU A 21 -2.00 -13.91 -18.84
N THR A 22 -1.09 -13.63 -17.92
CA THR A 22 -1.38 -13.51 -16.49
C THR A 22 -2.39 -12.39 -16.30
N SER A 23 -3.50 -12.72 -15.63
CA SER A 23 -4.54 -11.78 -15.23
C SER A 23 -3.97 -10.50 -14.60
N SER A 24 -4.61 -9.37 -14.87
CA SER A 24 -4.29 -8.02 -14.39
C SER A 24 -4.29 -7.82 -12.85
N ASP A 25 -4.25 -8.90 -12.08
CA ASP A 25 -4.32 -8.91 -10.61
C ASP A 25 -2.99 -9.29 -9.93
N SER A 26 -1.92 -9.58 -10.70
CA SER A 26 -0.60 -9.82 -10.11
C SER A 26 0.16 -8.51 -9.91
N LEU A 27 0.64 -8.27 -8.69
CA LEU A 27 1.52 -7.13 -8.38
C LEU A 27 2.81 -7.17 -9.21
N SER A 28 3.27 -5.99 -9.62
CA SER A 28 4.60 -5.85 -10.23
C SER A 28 5.70 -6.13 -9.19
N THR A 29 6.90 -6.48 -9.65
CA THR A 29 8.07 -6.64 -8.77
C THR A 29 8.40 -5.38 -8.00
N LEU A 30 8.23 -4.21 -8.63
CA LEU A 30 8.38 -2.91 -7.99
C LEU A 30 7.34 -2.73 -6.87
N ASP A 31 6.08 -3.08 -7.12
CA ASP A 31 5.04 -2.98 -6.10
C ASP A 31 5.31 -3.93 -4.93
N LEU A 32 5.77 -5.16 -5.18
CA LEU A 32 6.15 -6.09 -4.12
C LEU A 32 7.32 -5.60 -3.27
N SER A 33 8.31 -4.93 -3.90
CA SER A 33 9.52 -4.43 -3.21
C SER A 33 9.26 -3.30 -2.22
N PHE A 34 8.07 -2.69 -2.25
CA PHE A 34 7.70 -1.63 -1.30
C PHE A 34 7.48 -2.16 0.13
N CYS A 35 7.00 -3.39 0.28
CA CYS A 35 6.68 -3.94 1.60
C CYS A 35 7.91 -4.50 2.30
N TYR A 36 8.21 -4.00 3.49
CA TYR A 36 9.30 -4.49 4.34
C TYR A 36 9.08 -4.08 5.80
N GLY A 37 9.87 -4.67 6.70
CA GLY A 37 9.84 -4.33 8.13
C GLY A 37 8.68 -4.94 8.91
N GLY A 38 7.83 -5.76 8.28
CA GLY A 38 6.75 -6.49 8.96
C GLY A 38 5.64 -5.60 9.49
N LEU A 39 5.33 -4.50 8.80
CA LEU A 39 4.15 -3.68 9.09
C LEU A 39 2.89 -4.46 8.72
N GLU A 40 1.87 -4.43 9.57
CA GLU A 40 0.58 -5.03 9.30
C GLU A 40 -0.52 -3.98 9.45
N VAL A 41 -1.48 -3.99 8.52
CA VAL A 41 -2.61 -3.08 8.47
C VAL A 41 -3.88 -3.91 8.55
N ILE A 42 -4.63 -3.75 9.64
CA ILE A 42 -5.74 -4.64 9.97
C ILE A 42 -7.07 -3.86 9.92
N TYR A 43 -7.91 -4.23 8.96
CA TYR A 43 -9.30 -3.83 8.87
C TYR A 43 -10.20 -4.95 9.44
N PRO A 44 -11.49 -4.68 9.78
CA PRO A 44 -12.35 -5.64 10.48
C PRO A 44 -12.45 -7.06 9.88
N GLU A 45 -12.32 -7.19 8.56
CA GLU A 45 -12.39 -8.48 7.86
C GLU A 45 -11.20 -8.70 6.91
N LEU A 46 -10.13 -7.90 7.08
CA LEU A 46 -9.01 -7.92 6.15
C LEU A 46 -7.70 -7.58 6.85
N ASP A 47 -6.87 -8.62 6.98
CA ASP A 47 -5.52 -8.52 7.50
C ASP A 47 -4.55 -8.35 6.34
N ILE A 48 -3.83 -7.23 6.33
CA ILE A 48 -2.86 -6.91 5.28
C ILE A 48 -1.47 -6.95 5.90
N ASP A 49 -0.80 -8.09 5.76
CA ASP A 49 0.54 -8.38 6.29
C ASP A 49 1.64 -8.35 5.20
N ARG A 50 1.24 -8.12 3.94
CA ARG A 50 2.09 -8.08 2.77
C ARG A 50 1.47 -7.23 1.68
N CYS A 51 2.29 -6.91 0.68
CA CYS A 51 1.82 -6.25 -0.51
C CYS A 51 0.80 -7.13 -1.24
N LEU A 52 -0.41 -6.60 -1.47
CA LEU A 52 -1.46 -7.30 -2.20
C LEU A 52 -2.35 -6.35 -3.02
N VAL A 53 -3.13 -6.93 -3.92
CA VAL A 53 -4.28 -6.26 -4.53
C VAL A 53 -5.51 -6.64 -3.71
N ILE A 54 -6.32 -5.66 -3.31
CA ILE A 54 -7.56 -5.91 -2.57
C ILE A 54 -8.50 -6.72 -3.47
N PRO A 55 -8.92 -7.93 -3.04
CA PRO A 55 -9.81 -8.77 -3.84
C PRO A 55 -11.14 -8.07 -4.14
N LYS A 56 -11.77 -8.45 -5.25
CA LYS A 56 -13.11 -7.93 -5.58
C LYS A 56 -14.20 -8.68 -4.80
N GLU A 57 -13.92 -9.93 -4.44
CA GLU A 57 -14.76 -10.81 -3.66
C GLU A 57 -15.04 -10.23 -2.26
N GLY A 58 -16.17 -10.61 -1.66
CA GLY A 58 -16.52 -10.20 -0.30
C GLY A 58 -16.84 -8.72 -0.13
N ASN A 59 -17.00 -7.96 -1.22
CA ASN A 59 -17.23 -6.51 -1.24
C ASN A 59 -16.14 -5.72 -0.48
N LEU A 60 -14.93 -6.27 -0.35
CA LEU A 60 -13.86 -5.68 0.46
C LEU A 60 -13.51 -4.26 0.01
N ARG A 61 -13.50 -4.00 -1.31
CA ARG A 61 -13.24 -2.66 -1.88
C ARG A 61 -14.31 -1.65 -1.48
N GLU A 62 -15.58 -2.05 -1.45
CA GLU A 62 -16.69 -1.17 -1.05
C GLU A 62 -16.63 -0.87 0.45
N LYS A 63 -16.46 -1.91 1.27
CA LYS A 63 -16.31 -1.77 2.72
C LYS A 63 -15.13 -0.88 3.07
N LEU A 64 -13.98 -1.07 2.42
CA LEU A 64 -12.78 -0.25 2.58
C LEU A 64 -13.02 1.24 2.22
N SER A 65 -13.83 1.51 1.20
CA SER A 65 -14.11 2.88 0.75
C SER A 65 -15.22 3.61 1.53
N ILE A 66 -16.18 2.87 2.08
CA ILE A 66 -17.45 3.44 2.58
C ILE A 66 -17.70 3.14 4.06
N GLU A 67 -17.40 1.92 4.50
CA GLU A 67 -17.83 1.42 5.82
C GLU A 67 -16.73 1.50 6.87
N TRP A 68 -15.55 1.01 6.53
CA TRP A 68 -14.44 0.89 7.46
C TRP A 68 -13.80 2.24 7.78
N ARG A 69 -13.33 2.34 9.02
CA ARG A 69 -12.59 3.49 9.54
C ARG A 69 -11.10 3.21 9.47
N ASP A 70 -10.33 4.03 10.17
CA ASP A 70 -8.90 3.81 10.30
C ASP A 70 -8.60 2.37 10.77
N PRO A 71 -7.65 1.69 10.11
CA PRO A 71 -7.25 0.35 10.49
C PRO A 71 -6.39 0.37 11.76
N GLN A 72 -6.30 -0.79 12.42
CA GLN A 72 -5.23 -1.02 13.38
C GLN A 72 -3.89 -1.14 12.64
N ILE A 73 -2.83 -0.61 13.25
CA ILE A 73 -1.48 -0.63 12.68
C ILE A 73 -0.56 -1.36 13.63
N PHE A 74 -0.18 -2.58 13.27
CA PHE A 74 0.77 -3.37 14.03
C PHE A 74 2.16 -3.21 13.42
N TYR A 75 3.12 -2.80 14.26
CA TYR A 75 4.53 -2.85 13.93
C TYR A 75 5.28 -3.63 15.02
N PRO A 76 5.42 -4.96 14.86
CA PRO A 76 6.10 -5.81 15.85
C PRO A 76 7.53 -5.37 16.14
N GLY A 77 8.21 -4.78 15.14
CA GLY A 77 9.58 -4.25 15.22
C GLY A 77 9.72 -2.94 15.99
N ALA A 78 8.64 -2.32 16.46
CA ALA A 78 8.72 -1.06 17.20
C ALA A 78 9.57 -1.21 18.48
N ASN A 79 10.31 -0.17 18.83
CA ASN A 79 10.97 -0.01 20.12
C ASN A 79 10.02 0.74 21.06
N MET A 80 9.69 0.13 22.20
CA MET A 80 8.72 0.68 23.17
C MET A 80 9.15 2.04 23.75
N ASN A 81 10.44 2.36 23.74
CA ASN A 81 10.99 3.62 24.27
C ASN A 81 11.15 4.72 23.19
N LYS A 82 10.55 4.51 22.01
CA LYS A 82 10.66 5.42 20.87
C LYS A 82 9.28 5.88 20.42
N THR A 83 9.28 7.04 19.78
CA THR A 83 8.10 7.60 19.10
C THR A 83 8.21 7.43 17.60
N TYR A 84 7.06 7.37 16.94
CA TYR A 84 6.94 7.08 15.52
C TYR A 84 6.01 8.06 14.81
N VAL A 85 6.21 8.19 13.50
CA VAL A 85 5.31 8.87 12.58
C VAL A 85 4.71 7.85 11.63
N LEU A 86 3.39 7.83 11.52
CA LEU A 86 2.64 7.06 10.54
C LEU A 86 2.22 7.97 9.39
N VAL A 87 2.52 7.55 8.17
CA VAL A 87 2.10 8.21 6.92
C VAL A 87 1.31 7.22 6.08
N MET A 88 0.11 7.63 5.62
CA MET A 88 -0.63 6.96 4.56
C MET A 88 -0.79 7.92 3.37
N VAL A 89 -0.36 7.50 2.18
CA VAL A 89 -0.44 8.31 0.95
C VAL A 89 -0.90 7.50 -0.26
N ASP A 90 -1.48 8.20 -1.23
CA ASP A 90 -1.76 7.71 -2.58
C ASP A 90 -0.82 8.41 -3.60
N PRO A 91 0.18 7.70 -4.17
CA PRO A 91 1.07 8.23 -5.21
C PRO A 91 0.43 8.29 -6.60
N ASP A 92 -0.79 7.77 -6.74
CA ASP A 92 -1.46 7.58 -8.02
C ASP A 92 -2.58 8.59 -8.24
N ALA A 93 -2.86 9.51 -7.31
CA ALA A 93 -3.95 10.48 -7.50
C ALA A 93 -3.69 11.46 -8.68
N PRO A 94 -4.68 11.72 -9.57
CA PRO A 94 -6.01 11.09 -9.65
C PRO A 94 -6.05 9.76 -10.43
N SER A 95 -5.02 9.41 -11.19
CA SER A 95 -4.83 8.06 -11.74
C SER A 95 -3.34 7.71 -11.86
N ARG A 96 -2.99 6.42 -11.72
CA ARG A 96 -1.60 5.94 -11.83
C ARG A 96 -0.93 6.32 -13.16
N SER A 97 -1.73 6.44 -14.22
CA SER A 97 -1.29 6.86 -15.55
C SER A 97 -1.05 8.37 -15.68
N ASN A 98 -1.62 9.20 -14.81
CA ASN A 98 -1.51 10.65 -14.84
C ASN A 98 -1.59 11.24 -13.41
N PRO A 99 -0.58 11.00 -12.55
CA PRO A 99 -0.65 11.25 -11.11
C PRO A 99 -0.37 12.71 -10.74
N LYS A 100 -1.15 13.65 -11.29
CA LYS A 100 -0.93 15.10 -11.12
C LYS A 100 -1.11 15.61 -9.68
N ALA A 101 -1.80 14.84 -8.84
CA ALA A 101 -2.07 15.18 -7.44
C ALA A 101 -1.22 14.35 -6.46
N ALA A 102 -0.24 13.60 -6.96
CA ALA A 102 0.65 12.80 -6.13
C ALA A 102 1.66 13.65 -5.33
N TYR A 103 2.01 13.30 -4.10
CA TYR A 103 1.32 12.31 -3.25
C TYR A 103 0.04 12.92 -2.66
N TRP A 104 -1.04 12.15 -2.61
CA TRP A 104 -2.25 12.55 -1.88
C TRP A 104 -2.19 12.01 -0.45
N ARG A 105 -2.26 12.90 0.55
CA ARG A 105 -2.17 12.52 1.97
C ARG A 105 -3.51 11.96 2.47
N HIS A 106 -3.48 10.72 2.94
CA HIS A 106 -4.66 10.01 3.45
C HIS A 106 -4.70 9.93 4.98
N TRP A 107 -3.54 9.83 5.64
CA TRP A 107 -3.46 9.79 7.10
C TRP A 107 -2.06 10.25 7.53
N LEU A 108 -1.98 11.05 8.59
CA LEU A 108 -0.71 11.46 9.18
C LEU A 108 -0.87 11.60 10.68
N VAL A 109 -0.16 10.75 11.42
CA VAL A 109 -0.13 10.76 12.89
C VAL A 109 1.31 10.76 13.36
N THR A 110 1.63 11.63 14.32
CA THR A 110 2.96 11.82 14.91
C THR A 110 2.94 11.44 16.38
N ASP A 111 4.11 11.44 17.03
CA ASP A 111 4.24 11.18 18.47
C ASP A 111 3.65 9.83 18.92
N ILE A 112 3.56 8.85 18.01
CA ILE A 112 2.97 7.55 18.30
C ILE A 112 3.96 6.76 19.15
N GLN A 113 3.55 6.35 20.35
CA GLN A 113 4.41 5.52 21.21
C GLN A 113 4.62 4.14 20.57
N GLY A 114 5.86 3.64 20.61
CA GLY A 114 6.18 2.32 20.07
C GLY A 114 5.44 1.18 20.77
N GLU A 115 5.06 1.36 22.04
CA GLU A 115 4.16 0.43 22.74
C GLU A 115 2.79 0.34 22.07
N SER A 116 2.18 1.47 21.70
CA SER A 116 0.88 1.51 21.02
C SER A 116 0.94 0.75 19.68
N LEU A 117 2.00 0.96 18.88
CA LEU A 117 2.16 0.25 17.61
C LEU A 117 2.36 -1.27 17.76
N LYS A 118 2.91 -1.75 18.88
CA LYS A 118 2.97 -3.20 19.14
C LYS A 118 1.59 -3.79 19.44
N ASN A 119 0.68 -2.97 19.95
CA ASN A 119 -0.67 -3.36 20.32
C ASN A 119 -1.69 -3.07 19.20
N GLY A 120 -1.25 -2.58 18.04
CA GLY A 120 -2.13 -2.25 16.91
C GLY A 120 -2.79 -0.87 17.01
N GLU A 121 -2.40 -0.08 18.01
CA GLU A 121 -3.04 1.19 18.34
C GLU A 121 -2.26 2.37 17.76
N VAL A 122 -2.97 3.31 17.16
CA VAL A 122 -2.40 4.56 16.63
C VAL A 122 -2.77 5.71 17.57
N HIS A 123 -2.10 5.76 18.73
CA HIS A 123 -2.27 6.82 19.72
C HIS A 123 -1.13 7.84 19.62
N GLY A 124 -1.44 9.02 19.10
CA GLY A 124 -0.49 10.11 18.88
C GLY A 124 -1.19 11.43 18.50
N THR A 125 -0.44 12.38 17.94
CA THR A 125 -0.97 13.64 17.45
C THR A 125 -1.40 13.50 15.99
N THR A 126 -2.70 13.55 15.71
CA THR A 126 -3.21 13.48 14.33
C THR A 126 -3.07 14.84 13.65
N LEU A 127 -2.26 14.90 12.59
CA LEU A 127 -2.08 16.09 11.74
C LEU A 127 -2.94 16.04 10.47
N THR A 128 -3.36 14.85 10.05
CA THR A 128 -4.36 14.65 8.98
C THR A 128 -5.16 13.43 9.35
N ASP A 129 -6.47 13.59 9.56
CA ASP A 129 -7.38 12.48 9.88
C ASP A 129 -7.36 11.41 8.80
N TYR A 130 -7.68 10.18 9.18
CA TYR A 130 -7.78 9.08 8.23
C TYR A 130 -8.90 9.35 7.22
N HIS A 131 -8.53 9.31 5.94
CA HIS A 131 -9.47 9.31 4.84
C HIS A 131 -9.37 7.96 4.11
N PRO A 132 -10.50 7.24 3.95
CA PRO A 132 -10.48 5.94 3.31
C PRO A 132 -10.04 6.03 1.83
N PRO A 133 -9.60 4.92 1.24
CA PRO A 133 -9.42 4.79 -0.20
C PRO A 133 -10.68 5.18 -0.97
N THR A 134 -10.61 6.20 -1.81
CA THR A 134 -11.72 6.62 -2.68
C THR A 134 -11.24 6.86 -4.11
N PRO A 135 -10.64 5.86 -4.79
CA PRO A 135 -10.27 6.00 -6.19
C PRO A 135 -11.54 6.27 -7.02
N SER A 136 -11.41 7.14 -8.02
CA SER A 136 -12.55 7.49 -8.87
C SER A 136 -12.87 6.35 -9.85
N PRO A 137 -14.12 6.23 -10.33
CA PRO A 137 -14.45 5.26 -11.36
C PRO A 137 -13.53 5.39 -12.57
N MET A 138 -13.12 4.26 -13.15
CA MET A 138 -12.33 4.17 -14.37
C MET A 138 -10.91 4.77 -14.28
N THR A 139 -10.36 5.01 -13.09
CA THR A 139 -8.96 5.42 -12.91
C THR A 139 -8.00 4.25 -12.70
N GLY A 140 -8.54 3.04 -12.56
CA GLY A 140 -7.79 1.80 -12.33
C GLY A 140 -7.33 1.64 -10.88
N PHE A 141 -6.34 0.77 -10.68
CA PHE A 141 -5.75 0.55 -9.36
C PHE A 141 -4.87 1.72 -8.90
N HIS A 142 -5.12 2.17 -7.67
CA HIS A 142 -4.31 3.09 -6.91
C HIS A 142 -3.58 2.34 -5.80
N ARG A 143 -2.35 2.74 -5.54
CA ARG A 143 -1.55 2.28 -4.41
C ARG A 143 -1.90 3.09 -3.17
N TYR A 144 -2.09 2.42 -2.05
CA TYR A 144 -2.22 3.06 -0.74
C TYR A 144 -1.04 2.63 0.11
N GLN A 145 -0.14 3.57 0.34
CA GLN A 145 1.17 3.31 0.91
C GLN A 145 1.21 3.77 2.36
N PHE A 146 1.43 2.83 3.26
CA PHE A 146 1.68 3.03 4.68
C PHE A 146 3.20 3.01 4.91
N MET A 147 3.71 4.02 5.60
CA MET A 147 5.11 4.13 6.00
C MET A 147 5.16 4.53 7.47
N VAL A 148 5.98 3.82 8.23
CA VAL A 148 6.28 4.15 9.62
C VAL A 148 7.73 4.64 9.69
N PHE A 149 7.94 5.80 10.29
CA PHE A 149 9.26 6.39 10.52
C PHE A 149 9.53 6.47 12.01
N GLU A 150 10.78 6.25 12.43
CA GLU A 150 11.20 6.65 13.78
C GLU A 150 11.20 8.18 13.86
N GLN A 151 10.51 8.73 14.86
CA GLN A 151 10.50 10.17 15.10
C GLN A 151 11.73 10.54 15.94
N PRO A 152 12.58 11.48 15.49
CA PRO A 152 13.65 12.00 16.31
C PRO A 152 13.11 12.59 17.63
N SER A 153 13.82 12.33 18.72
CA SER A 153 13.47 12.91 20.03
C SER A 153 13.48 14.43 19.98
N ASP A 154 12.57 15.06 20.73
CA ASP A 154 12.45 16.51 20.88
C ASP A 154 12.13 17.29 19.59
N VAL A 155 11.70 16.61 18.52
CA VAL A 155 11.21 17.26 17.29
C VAL A 155 9.69 17.37 17.34
N MET A 156 9.18 18.59 17.38
CA MET A 156 7.75 18.87 17.20
C MET A 156 7.41 18.82 15.71
N VAL A 157 6.73 17.76 15.31
CA VAL A 157 6.30 17.58 13.92
C VAL A 157 5.01 18.37 13.68
N SER A 158 4.97 19.15 12.60
CA SER A 158 3.79 19.93 12.23
C SER A 158 3.66 20.08 10.72
N LEU A 159 2.45 20.41 10.26
CA LEU A 159 2.18 20.83 8.89
C LEU A 159 2.29 22.36 8.76
N THR A 160 2.77 22.85 7.61
CA THR A 160 2.65 24.27 7.23
C THR A 160 1.21 24.63 6.91
N ASP A 161 0.90 25.92 6.79
CA ASP A 161 -0.46 26.36 6.43
C ASP A 161 -0.87 25.87 5.03
N GLU A 162 0.07 25.84 4.08
CA GLU A 162 -0.15 25.25 2.76
C GLU A 162 -0.48 23.76 2.86
N GLU A 163 0.30 22.99 3.62
CA GLU A 163 0.07 21.56 3.82
C GLU A 163 -1.24 21.28 4.56
N LYS A 164 -1.68 22.16 5.47
CA LYS A 164 -2.99 22.06 6.12
C LYS A 164 -4.13 22.36 5.14
N SER A 165 -3.92 23.31 4.23
CA SER A 165 -4.94 23.73 3.26
C SER A 165 -5.23 22.68 2.19
N SER A 166 -4.25 21.83 1.86
CA SER A 166 -4.38 20.81 0.82
C SER A 166 -3.70 19.49 1.20
N ARG A 167 -4.39 18.38 0.92
CA ARG A 167 -3.82 17.02 0.97
C ARG A 167 -3.18 16.59 -0.35
N ALA A 168 -3.54 17.26 -1.45
CA ALA A 168 -3.07 16.97 -2.79
C ALA A 168 -1.67 17.52 -3.03
N SER A 169 -0.93 16.89 -3.95
CA SER A 169 0.41 17.31 -4.38
C SER A 169 1.38 17.48 -3.21
N TRP A 170 1.21 16.69 -2.15
CA TRP A 170 2.01 16.81 -0.96
C TRP A 170 3.42 16.31 -1.22
N ASN A 171 4.40 17.15 -0.90
CA ASN A 171 5.81 16.80 -1.08
C ASN A 171 6.31 16.01 0.14
N LEU A 172 6.03 14.71 0.15
CA LEU A 172 6.44 13.77 1.20
C LEU A 172 7.96 13.83 1.46
N GLN A 173 8.79 13.90 0.41
CA GLN A 173 10.25 13.94 0.57
C GLN A 173 10.71 15.20 1.32
N VAL A 174 10.13 16.36 1.00
CA VAL A 174 10.42 17.61 1.71
C VAL A 174 9.96 17.51 3.17
N PHE A 175 8.79 16.93 3.44
CA PHE A 175 8.31 16.70 4.81
C PHE A 175 9.27 15.80 5.62
N VAL A 176 9.65 14.65 5.06
CA VAL A 176 10.60 13.70 5.66
C VAL A 176 11.96 14.34 5.93
N THR A 177 12.46 15.14 4.98
CA THR A 177 13.74 15.82 5.10
C THR A 177 13.69 16.95 6.13
N ARG A 178 12.59 17.71 6.17
CA ARG A 178 12.39 18.84 7.09
C ARG A 178 12.52 18.42 8.55
N PHE A 179 12.06 17.22 8.89
CA PHE A 179 12.10 16.69 10.26
C PHE A 179 13.15 15.60 10.47
N ASN A 180 13.99 15.33 9.47
CA ASN A 180 15.10 14.37 9.55
C ASN A 180 14.66 12.95 9.97
N PHE A 181 13.57 12.45 9.40
CA PHE A 181 13.07 11.09 9.71
C PHE A 181 13.93 9.97 9.11
N GLY A 182 14.75 10.27 8.09
CA GLY A 182 15.49 9.24 7.36
C GLY A 182 14.57 8.37 6.49
N SER A 183 14.85 7.07 6.44
CA SER A 183 14.02 6.10 5.70
C SER A 183 12.95 5.50 6.61
N PRO A 184 11.81 5.03 6.07
CA PRO A 184 10.84 4.30 6.87
C PRO A 184 11.48 3.07 7.51
N VAL A 185 11.11 2.77 8.74
CA VAL A 185 11.54 1.55 9.47
C VAL A 185 10.68 0.34 9.10
N ALA A 186 9.47 0.60 8.61
CA ALA A 186 8.59 -0.39 8.01
C ALA A 186 7.66 0.29 7.00
N ALA A 187 7.27 -0.46 5.98
CA ALA A 187 6.36 0.00 4.95
C ALA A 187 5.48 -1.13 4.44
N LEU A 188 4.25 -0.78 4.08
CA LEU A 188 3.28 -1.68 3.49
C LEU A 188 2.47 -0.94 2.44
N GLN A 189 2.07 -1.62 1.37
CA GLN A 189 1.07 -1.08 0.46
C GLN A 189 0.05 -2.13 0.08
N TYR A 190 -1.14 -1.67 -0.27
CA TYR A 190 -2.07 -2.46 -1.06
C TYR A 190 -2.58 -1.64 -2.24
N LEU A 191 -3.08 -2.34 -3.25
CA LEU A 191 -3.72 -1.72 -4.41
C LEU A 191 -5.23 -1.94 -4.33
N THR A 192 -6.01 -0.88 -4.52
CA THR A 192 -7.46 -1.00 -4.73
C THR A 192 -7.89 -0.07 -5.86
N GLN A 193 -9.05 -0.35 -6.42
CA GLN A 193 -9.69 0.49 -7.43
C GLN A 193 -11.12 0.79 -6.99
N HIS A 194 -11.83 1.58 -7.77
CA HIS A 194 -13.21 1.91 -7.47
C HIS A 194 -14.04 0.62 -7.38
N TYR A 195 -14.86 0.48 -6.32
CA TYR A 195 -15.50 -0.79 -5.96
C TYR A 195 -16.51 -1.31 -6.99
N LYS A 196 -16.98 -0.46 -7.92
CA LYS A 196 -17.86 -0.85 -9.03
C LYS A 196 -17.13 -1.28 -10.29
N ASP A 197 -15.81 -1.10 -10.34
CA ASP A 197 -14.97 -1.48 -11.49
C ASP A 197 -14.56 -2.96 -11.38
#